data_AF-A0A9D4Q993-F1
#
_entry.id   AF-A0A9D4Q993-F1
#
_cell.length_a   1.000
_cell.length_b   1.000
_cell.length_c   1.000
_cell.angle_alpha   90.00
_cell.angle_beta   90.00
_cell.angle_gamma   90.00
#
_symmetry.space_group_name_H-M   'P 1'
#
loop_
_entity.id
_entity.type
_entity.pdbx_description
1 polymer ?
#
loop_
_entity_poly.entity_id
_entity_poly.type
_entity_poly.pdbx_seq_one_letter_code
_entity_poly.pdbx_strand_id
1 'polypeptide(L)'
;MDKVDLLYKKYDVLASAGDKVSEHETDYLDILESVKGTPSEKRLASQFIARFFKSFPHLSEKAIDAQLDLCEDADVAIRKQAIKDLPSFCKDSKEYVPKIADVLAQLLLTEDHTELVVIQHSLVTLVKLDARGTLGGVFSQVVGGEDLVRERAIKFLCTKLPSMGADVLTKEVMQDVTGQEFTSLMQLLSGLKFAKTIPGQQALVDLAAEQADLGKPLGEAAGAGDGTSRAEALAKLVQCIRQALPYFSLKEALLVWLSAMNAKKIPVSGDILKQKAEVFALQMNVKDFKFSDGWLRNFKSRNDLKFKKMCGESGAVDDSVVAEYWDGKLQSLQLSISWPGLATELAARSASESWKSRH
;
A
#
# COMPACT_ATOMS: atom_id res chain seq x y z
N MET A 1 -45.17 6.27 -31.12
CA MET A 1 -44.30 7.12 -30.28
C MET A 1 -42.97 6.40 -30.20
N ASP A 2 -41.88 7.08 -30.50
CA ASP A 2 -40.55 6.47 -30.41
C ASP A 2 -40.27 6.05 -28.96
N LYS A 3 -39.56 4.94 -28.75
CA LYS A 3 -39.23 4.47 -27.40
C LYS A 3 -38.30 5.46 -26.69
N VAL A 4 -37.47 6.18 -27.44
CA VAL A 4 -36.65 7.28 -26.94
C VAL A 4 -37.52 8.43 -26.41
N ASP A 5 -38.57 8.82 -27.13
CA ASP A 5 -39.52 9.85 -26.67
C ASP A 5 -40.24 9.41 -25.39
N LEU A 6 -40.55 8.12 -25.29
CA LEU A 6 -41.19 7.55 -24.10
C LEU A 6 -40.26 7.63 -22.87
N LEU A 7 -38.96 7.37 -23.06
CA LEU A 7 -37.96 7.53 -22.00
C LEU A 7 -37.85 8.98 -21.53
N TYR A 8 -37.82 9.95 -22.44
CA TYR A 8 -37.83 11.37 -22.07
C TYR A 8 -39.10 11.76 -21.31
N LYS A 9 -40.27 11.28 -21.75
CA LYS A 9 -41.52 11.55 -21.04
C LYS A 9 -41.48 11.00 -19.61
N LYS A 10 -40.95 9.79 -19.41
CA LYS A 10 -40.78 9.18 -18.07
C LYS A 10 -39.81 9.98 -17.20
N TYR A 11 -38.70 10.41 -17.79
CA TYR A 11 -37.75 11.29 -17.13
C TYR A 11 -38.41 12.60 -16.68
N ASP A 12 -39.22 13.24 -17.53
CA ASP A 12 -39.88 14.50 -17.21
C ASP A 12 -40.90 14.34 -16.08
N VAL A 13 -41.64 13.23 -16.06
CA VAL A 13 -42.53 12.86 -14.95
C VAL A 13 -41.75 12.75 -13.65
N LEU A 14 -40.67 11.95 -13.62
CA LEU A 14 -39.84 11.79 -12.42
C LEU A 14 -39.17 13.10 -11.99
N ALA A 15 -38.70 13.91 -12.93
CA ALA A 15 -38.02 15.17 -12.64
C ALA A 15 -38.97 16.25 -12.11
N SER A 16 -40.25 16.23 -12.52
CA SER A 16 -41.26 17.21 -12.11
C SER A 16 -42.03 16.81 -10.85
N ALA A 17 -41.95 15.54 -10.42
CA ALA A 17 -42.70 15.01 -9.29
C ALA A 17 -42.26 15.56 -7.92
N GLY A 18 -41.05 16.10 -7.78
CA GLY A 18 -40.52 16.62 -6.51
C GLY A 18 -40.60 15.58 -5.39
N ASP A 19 -41.28 15.92 -4.28
CA ASP A 19 -41.45 15.01 -3.13
C ASP A 19 -42.32 13.79 -3.43
N LYS A 20 -43.07 13.79 -4.54
CA LYS A 20 -43.92 12.67 -4.96
C LYS A 20 -43.23 11.72 -5.93
N VAL A 21 -41.93 11.87 -6.16
CA VAL A 21 -41.18 11.03 -7.10
C VAL A 21 -41.33 9.53 -6.80
N SER A 22 -41.47 9.15 -5.52
CA SER A 22 -41.70 7.76 -5.11
C SER A 22 -43.03 7.17 -5.59
N GLU A 23 -44.05 8.00 -5.88
CA GLU A 23 -45.33 7.55 -6.44
C GLU A 23 -45.20 7.08 -7.90
N HIS A 24 -44.10 7.44 -8.57
CA HIS A 24 -43.82 7.15 -9.98
C HIS A 24 -42.85 5.97 -10.15
N GLU A 25 -42.91 4.98 -9.26
CA GLU A 25 -42.05 3.80 -9.28
C GLU A 25 -42.10 3.05 -10.62
N THR A 26 -43.29 2.95 -11.24
CA THR A 26 -43.46 2.28 -12.53
C THR A 26 -42.65 2.95 -13.64
N ASP A 27 -42.57 4.29 -13.65
CA ASP A 27 -41.78 5.03 -14.64
C ASP A 27 -40.28 4.76 -14.46
N TYR A 28 -39.82 4.62 -13.21
CA TYR A 28 -38.43 4.26 -12.91
C TYR A 28 -38.12 2.82 -13.28
N LEU A 29 -39.00 1.86 -12.94
CA LEU A 29 -38.85 0.45 -13.33
C LEU A 29 -38.75 0.29 -14.85
N ASP A 30 -39.54 1.03 -15.61
CA ASP A 30 -39.47 1.01 -17.06
C ASP A 30 -38.15 1.60 -17.60
N ILE A 31 -37.58 2.60 -16.93
CA ILE A 31 -36.23 3.11 -17.24
C ILE A 31 -35.20 2.01 -16.98
N LEU A 32 -35.31 1.27 -15.87
CA LEU A 32 -34.41 0.14 -15.57
C LEU A 32 -34.49 -0.95 -16.65
N GLU A 33 -35.68 -1.27 -17.15
CA GLU A 33 -35.84 -2.29 -18.22
C GLU A 33 -35.33 -1.81 -19.59
N SER A 34 -35.19 -0.50 -19.79
CA SER A 34 -34.76 0.09 -21.07
C SER A 34 -33.28 -0.16 -21.40
N VAL A 35 -32.51 -0.71 -20.46
CA VAL A 35 -31.13 -1.21 -20.70
C VAL A 35 -31.08 -2.36 -21.70
N LYS A 36 -32.23 -2.99 -22.01
CA LYS A 36 -32.37 -4.04 -23.03
C LYS A 36 -32.76 -3.49 -24.41
N GLY A 37 -32.85 -2.16 -24.56
CA GLY A 37 -33.32 -1.48 -25.77
C GLY A 37 -32.26 -1.28 -26.86
N THR A 38 -32.50 -0.33 -27.73
CA THR A 38 -31.57 0.14 -28.76
C THR A 38 -30.38 0.91 -28.15
N PRO A 39 -29.28 1.13 -28.88
CA PRO A 39 -28.15 1.92 -28.39
C PRO A 39 -28.52 3.31 -27.85
N SER A 40 -29.49 3.98 -28.48
CA SER A 40 -29.99 5.27 -28.01
C SER A 40 -30.76 5.16 -26.68
N GLU A 41 -31.61 4.14 -26.54
CA GLU A 41 -32.34 3.88 -25.29
C GLU A 41 -31.38 3.54 -24.14
N LYS A 42 -30.39 2.68 -24.39
CA LYS A 42 -29.37 2.28 -23.40
C LYS A 42 -28.57 3.46 -22.86
N ARG A 43 -28.11 4.37 -23.74
CA ARG A 43 -27.36 5.58 -23.33
C ARG A 43 -28.20 6.53 -22.48
N LEU A 44 -29.51 6.62 -22.74
CA LEU A 44 -30.42 7.41 -21.92
C LEU A 44 -30.73 6.72 -20.59
N ALA A 45 -30.99 5.41 -20.63
CA ALA A 45 -31.22 4.61 -19.44
C ALA A 45 -30.07 4.78 -18.44
N SER A 46 -28.81 4.64 -18.86
CA SER A 46 -27.62 4.86 -18.01
C SER A 46 -27.69 6.16 -17.20
N GLN A 47 -27.99 7.27 -17.86
CA GLN A 47 -28.02 8.59 -17.24
C GLN A 47 -29.23 8.74 -16.30
N PHE A 48 -30.38 8.19 -16.69
CA PHE A 48 -31.62 8.32 -15.95
C PHE A 48 -31.65 7.44 -14.70
N ILE A 49 -31.12 6.21 -14.79
CA ILE A 49 -30.97 5.29 -13.66
C ILE A 49 -30.20 5.99 -12.54
N ALA A 50 -29.01 6.50 -12.86
CA ALA A 50 -28.12 7.16 -11.90
C ALA A 50 -28.74 8.41 -11.27
N ARG A 51 -29.55 9.16 -12.03
CA ARG A 51 -30.15 10.41 -11.57
C ARG A 51 -31.24 10.23 -10.52
N PHE A 52 -32.08 9.21 -10.67
CA PHE A 52 -33.22 8.96 -9.77
C PHE A 52 -32.95 7.88 -8.73
N PHE A 53 -31.76 7.28 -8.73
CA PHE A 53 -31.36 6.20 -7.82
C PHE A 53 -31.74 6.43 -6.35
N LYS A 54 -31.38 7.59 -5.79
CA LYS A 54 -31.66 7.91 -4.37
C LYS A 54 -33.14 7.98 -4.01
N SER A 55 -34.00 8.21 -5.01
CA SER A 55 -35.44 8.34 -4.82
C SER A 55 -36.13 7.00 -4.64
N PHE A 56 -35.45 5.90 -4.99
CA PHE A 56 -36.00 4.53 -4.96
C PHE A 56 -35.03 3.56 -4.26
N PRO A 57 -34.76 3.75 -2.94
CA PRO A 57 -33.78 2.95 -2.22
C PRO A 57 -34.10 1.45 -2.20
N HIS A 58 -35.39 1.07 -2.24
CA HIS A 58 -35.83 -0.33 -2.32
C HIS A 58 -35.55 -0.99 -3.68
N LEU A 59 -35.26 -0.21 -4.72
CA LEU A 59 -34.87 -0.68 -6.05
C LEU A 59 -33.35 -0.56 -6.28
N SER A 60 -32.56 -0.26 -5.24
CA SER A 60 -31.14 0.01 -5.37
C SER A 60 -30.34 -1.13 -5.98
N GLU A 61 -30.60 -2.38 -5.57
CA GLU A 61 -29.95 -3.56 -6.13
C GLU A 61 -30.27 -3.69 -7.63
N LYS A 62 -31.55 -3.64 -7.99
CA LYS A 62 -31.99 -3.71 -9.39
C LYS A 62 -31.42 -2.58 -10.25
N ALA A 63 -31.32 -1.37 -9.72
CA ALA A 63 -30.77 -0.22 -10.43
C ALA A 63 -29.26 -0.34 -10.64
N ILE A 64 -28.51 -0.84 -9.66
CA ILE A 64 -27.08 -1.12 -9.80
C ILE A 64 -26.89 -2.22 -10.85
N ASP A 65 -27.61 -3.34 -10.74
CA ASP A 65 -27.48 -4.45 -11.69
C ASP A 65 -27.79 -4.02 -13.13
N ALA A 66 -28.85 -3.24 -13.35
CA ALA A 66 -29.15 -2.67 -14.66
C ALA A 66 -28.04 -1.77 -15.19
N GLN A 67 -27.35 -1.02 -14.31
CA GLN A 67 -26.20 -0.21 -14.71
C GLN A 67 -24.97 -1.07 -15.03
N LEU A 68 -24.78 -2.19 -14.32
CA LEU A 68 -23.69 -3.14 -14.56
C LEU A 68 -23.89 -3.89 -15.88
N ASP A 69 -25.13 -4.27 -16.22
CA ASP A 69 -25.47 -4.83 -17.53
C ASP A 69 -24.99 -3.91 -18.68
N LEU A 70 -25.11 -2.58 -18.51
CA LEU A 70 -24.62 -1.60 -19.48
C LEU A 70 -23.09 -1.47 -19.47
N CYS A 71 -22.44 -1.71 -18.33
CA CYS A 71 -20.98 -1.74 -18.24
C CYS A 71 -20.38 -2.96 -18.97
N GLU A 72 -21.19 -3.98 -19.28
CA GLU A 72 -20.79 -5.18 -20.03
C GLU A 72 -21.31 -5.18 -21.48
N ASP A 73 -21.84 -4.05 -21.97
CA ASP A 73 -22.42 -3.95 -23.31
C ASP A 73 -21.39 -4.19 -24.43
N ALA A 74 -21.85 -4.77 -25.55
CA ALA A 74 -21.00 -4.97 -26.72
C ALA A 74 -20.49 -3.65 -27.34
N ASP A 75 -21.27 -2.55 -27.26
CA ASP A 75 -20.86 -1.23 -27.71
C ASP A 75 -20.01 -0.52 -26.65
N VAL A 76 -18.73 -0.30 -26.96
CA VAL A 76 -17.77 0.43 -26.10
C VAL A 76 -18.25 1.84 -25.73
N ALA A 77 -19.03 2.50 -26.60
CA ALA A 77 -19.56 3.82 -26.28
C ALA A 77 -20.63 3.76 -25.19
N ILE A 78 -21.41 2.68 -25.13
CA ILE A 78 -22.40 2.44 -24.08
C ILE A 78 -21.70 2.11 -22.77
N ARG A 79 -20.72 1.19 -22.79
CA ARG A 79 -19.93 0.86 -21.58
C ARG A 79 -19.29 2.10 -20.98
N LYS A 80 -18.62 2.92 -21.80
CA LYS A 80 -17.99 4.16 -21.34
C LYS A 80 -18.98 5.15 -20.73
N GLN A 81 -20.19 5.25 -21.28
CA GLN A 81 -21.24 6.08 -20.69
C GLN A 81 -21.66 5.52 -19.33
N ALA A 82 -21.90 4.20 -19.25
CA ALA A 82 -22.30 3.54 -18.02
C ALA A 82 -21.26 3.68 -16.90
N ILE A 83 -19.98 3.46 -17.21
CA ILE A 83 -18.83 3.61 -16.31
C ILE A 83 -18.70 5.05 -15.81
N LYS A 84 -18.96 6.04 -16.68
CA LYS A 84 -18.92 7.46 -16.33
C LYS A 84 -20.05 7.84 -15.37
N ASP A 85 -21.19 7.17 -15.46
CA ASP A 85 -22.38 7.46 -14.65
C ASP A 85 -22.34 6.78 -13.27
N LEU A 86 -21.56 5.69 -13.09
CA LEU A 86 -21.40 4.96 -11.82
C LEU A 86 -21.12 5.85 -10.60
N PRO A 87 -20.20 6.84 -10.63
CA PRO A 87 -19.98 7.72 -9.47
C PRO A 87 -21.21 8.55 -9.06
N SER A 88 -22.18 8.76 -9.95
CA SER A 88 -23.39 9.54 -9.63
C SER A 88 -24.32 8.82 -8.67
N PHE A 89 -24.30 7.48 -8.64
CA PHE A 89 -25.04 6.68 -7.65
C PHE A 89 -24.63 7.01 -6.21
N CYS A 90 -23.38 7.46 -6.03
CA CYS A 90 -22.80 7.68 -4.72
C CYS A 90 -22.98 9.11 -4.19
N LYS A 91 -23.41 10.07 -5.02
CA LYS A 91 -23.43 11.51 -4.66
C LYS A 91 -24.19 11.79 -3.36
N ASP A 92 -25.35 11.16 -3.21
CA ASP A 92 -26.24 11.29 -2.06
C ASP A 92 -26.39 9.97 -1.27
N SER A 93 -25.65 8.92 -1.65
CA SER A 93 -25.75 7.56 -1.10
C SER A 93 -24.35 6.95 -0.93
N LYS A 94 -23.59 7.48 0.03
CA LYS A 94 -22.17 7.15 0.23
C LYS A 94 -21.93 5.69 0.63
N GLU A 95 -22.94 5.03 1.19
CA GLU A 95 -22.92 3.60 1.54
C GLU A 95 -22.60 2.68 0.35
N TYR A 96 -22.86 3.13 -0.89
CA TYR A 96 -22.53 2.37 -2.10
C TYR A 96 -21.11 2.61 -2.62
N VAL A 97 -20.38 3.62 -2.11
CA VAL A 97 -19.03 3.96 -2.60
C VAL A 97 -18.10 2.75 -2.63
N PRO A 98 -17.99 1.92 -1.55
CA PRO A 98 -17.10 0.76 -1.58
C PRO A 98 -17.47 -0.24 -2.67
N LYS A 99 -18.77 -0.55 -2.84
CA LYS A 99 -19.26 -1.48 -3.89
C LYS A 99 -18.97 -0.95 -5.29
N ILE A 100 -19.24 0.32 -5.55
CA ILE A 100 -19.01 0.92 -6.88
C ILE A 100 -17.51 1.05 -7.18
N ALA A 101 -16.68 1.36 -6.17
CA ALA A 101 -15.24 1.39 -6.33
C ALA A 101 -14.65 0.00 -6.63
N ASP A 102 -15.16 -1.04 -5.98
CA ASP A 102 -14.79 -2.44 -6.25
C ASP A 102 -15.09 -2.84 -7.70
N VAL A 103 -16.31 -2.56 -8.18
CA VAL A 103 -16.70 -2.76 -9.59
C VAL A 103 -15.76 -2.02 -10.55
N LEU A 104 -15.52 -0.73 -10.31
CA LEU A 104 -14.62 0.07 -11.16
C LEU A 104 -13.18 -0.47 -11.15
N ALA A 105 -12.72 -1.02 -10.03
CA ALA A 105 -11.42 -1.66 -9.93
C ALA A 105 -11.35 -2.95 -10.76
N GLN A 106 -12.42 -3.77 -10.77
CA GLN A 106 -12.52 -4.94 -11.65
C GLN A 106 -12.47 -4.54 -13.14
N LEU A 107 -13.15 -3.45 -13.51
CA LEU A 107 -13.15 -2.94 -14.88
C LEU A 107 -11.78 -2.44 -15.38
N LEU A 108 -10.80 -2.21 -14.49
CA LEU A 108 -9.43 -1.83 -14.90
C LEU A 108 -8.72 -2.88 -15.77
N LEU A 109 -9.29 -4.08 -15.88
CA LEU A 109 -8.85 -5.12 -16.80
C LEU A 109 -9.11 -4.81 -18.29
N THR A 110 -9.90 -3.78 -18.61
CA THR A 110 -10.17 -3.43 -20.01
C THR A 110 -8.88 -3.26 -20.83
N GLU A 111 -8.94 -3.76 -22.06
CA GLU A 111 -7.89 -3.59 -23.07
C GLU A 111 -8.09 -2.31 -23.89
N ASP A 112 -9.28 -1.71 -23.86
CA ASP A 112 -9.54 -0.44 -24.54
C ASP A 112 -8.96 0.73 -23.74
N HIS A 113 -7.98 1.41 -24.33
CA HIS A 113 -7.31 2.52 -23.67
C HIS A 113 -8.27 3.68 -23.34
N THR A 114 -9.27 3.91 -24.19
CA THR A 114 -10.21 5.01 -23.99
C THR A 114 -11.21 4.73 -22.87
N GLU A 115 -11.57 3.47 -22.67
CA GLU A 115 -12.37 2.96 -21.57
C GLU A 115 -11.57 3.01 -20.26
N LEU A 116 -10.31 2.58 -20.29
CA LEU A 116 -9.39 2.68 -19.14
C LEU A 116 -9.29 4.12 -18.60
N VAL A 117 -9.20 5.11 -19.48
CA VAL A 117 -9.17 6.53 -19.08
C VAL A 117 -10.46 6.94 -18.36
N VAL A 118 -11.62 6.47 -18.83
CA VAL A 118 -12.92 6.76 -18.19
C VAL A 118 -13.01 6.10 -16.82
N ILE A 119 -12.61 4.83 -16.69
CA ILE A 119 -12.59 4.10 -15.41
C ILE A 119 -11.70 4.82 -14.39
N GLN A 120 -10.48 5.20 -14.78
CA GLN A 120 -9.57 5.94 -13.90
C GLN A 120 -10.16 7.28 -13.47
N HIS A 121 -10.86 7.99 -14.37
CA HIS A 121 -11.53 9.24 -14.03
C HIS A 121 -12.72 9.03 -13.09
N SER A 122 -13.50 7.97 -13.28
CA SER A 122 -14.61 7.60 -12.39
C SER A 122 -14.11 7.27 -10.98
N LEU A 123 -13.02 6.49 -10.85
CA LEU A 123 -12.39 6.21 -9.56
C LEU A 123 -11.87 7.49 -8.88
N VAL A 124 -11.22 8.39 -9.63
CA VAL A 124 -10.77 9.69 -9.09
C VAL A 124 -11.95 10.53 -8.61
N THR A 125 -13.09 10.46 -9.30
CA THR A 125 -14.33 11.15 -8.89
C THR A 125 -14.86 10.59 -7.58
N LEU A 126 -14.85 9.26 -7.41
CA LEU A 126 -15.22 8.62 -6.15
C LEU A 126 -14.26 8.96 -5.01
N VAL A 127 -12.94 8.99 -5.24
CA VAL A 127 -11.99 9.38 -4.19
C VAL A 127 -12.26 10.81 -3.69
N LYS A 128 -12.62 11.75 -4.59
CA LYS A 128 -12.99 13.11 -4.20
C LYS A 128 -14.29 13.18 -3.40
N LEU A 129 -15.19 12.22 -3.60
CA LEU A 129 -16.49 12.14 -2.94
C LEU A 129 -16.37 11.48 -1.55
N ASP A 130 -15.66 10.35 -1.48
CA ASP A 130 -15.33 9.61 -0.28
C ASP A 130 -14.06 8.76 -0.52
N ALA A 131 -12.93 9.30 -0.07
CA ALA A 131 -11.64 8.67 -0.23
C ALA A 131 -11.54 7.33 0.51
N ARG A 132 -12.12 7.24 1.72
CA ARG A 132 -12.03 6.02 2.54
C ARG A 132 -12.84 4.89 1.91
N GLY A 133 -14.09 5.15 1.55
CA GLY A 133 -14.94 4.15 0.89
C GLY A 133 -14.34 3.69 -0.45
N THR A 134 -13.81 4.62 -1.23
CA THR A 134 -13.23 4.31 -2.55
C THR A 134 -11.98 3.47 -2.42
N LEU A 135 -11.06 3.85 -1.53
CA LEU A 135 -9.88 3.04 -1.28
C LEU A 135 -10.26 1.66 -0.74
N GLY A 136 -11.22 1.57 0.19
CA GLY A 136 -11.71 0.29 0.69
C GLY A 136 -12.10 -0.68 -0.45
N GLY A 137 -12.86 -0.20 -1.44
CA GLY A 137 -13.25 -1.01 -2.61
C GLY A 137 -12.12 -1.29 -3.61
N VAL A 138 -11.13 -0.40 -3.75
CA VAL A 138 -9.95 -0.71 -4.58
C VAL A 138 -9.05 -1.74 -3.87
N PHE A 139 -8.93 -1.65 -2.54
CA PHE A 139 -8.10 -2.55 -1.75
C PHE A 139 -8.70 -3.94 -1.58
N SER A 140 -10.03 -4.10 -1.55
CA SER A 140 -10.65 -5.43 -1.63
C SER A 140 -10.18 -6.20 -2.87
N GLN A 141 -10.00 -5.50 -4.00
CA GLN A 141 -9.44 -6.10 -5.22
C GLN A 141 -7.93 -6.35 -5.16
N VAL A 142 -7.17 -5.55 -4.41
CA VAL A 142 -5.74 -5.81 -4.19
C VAL A 142 -5.55 -7.08 -3.34
N VAL A 143 -6.33 -7.19 -2.27
CA VAL A 143 -6.25 -8.28 -1.29
C VAL A 143 -6.85 -9.58 -1.83
N GLY A 144 -8.12 -9.53 -2.23
CA GLY A 144 -8.92 -10.71 -2.55
C GLY A 144 -9.25 -10.86 -4.04
N GLY A 145 -8.80 -9.95 -4.90
CA GLY A 145 -9.06 -10.01 -6.33
C GLY A 145 -8.15 -11.00 -7.08
N GLU A 146 -8.47 -11.20 -8.36
CA GLU A 146 -7.63 -11.99 -9.27
C GLU A 146 -6.29 -11.29 -9.57
N ASP A 147 -5.27 -12.06 -9.96
CA ASP A 147 -3.90 -11.56 -10.16
C ASP A 147 -3.81 -10.34 -11.08
N LEU A 148 -4.54 -10.37 -12.20
CA LEU A 148 -4.55 -9.26 -13.16
C LEU A 148 -5.29 -8.04 -12.60
N VAL A 149 -6.40 -8.23 -11.88
CA VAL A 149 -7.17 -7.12 -11.29
C VAL A 149 -6.33 -6.43 -10.22
N ARG A 150 -5.69 -7.23 -9.36
CA ARG A 150 -4.74 -6.78 -8.35
C ARG A 150 -3.63 -5.93 -8.97
N GLU A 151 -2.96 -6.43 -10.02
CA GLU A 151 -1.88 -5.68 -10.68
C GLU A 151 -2.38 -4.31 -11.19
N ARG A 152 -3.56 -4.28 -11.81
CA ARG A 152 -4.15 -3.05 -12.34
C ARG A 152 -4.59 -2.08 -11.22
N ALA A 153 -5.17 -2.59 -10.14
CA ALA A 153 -5.56 -1.82 -8.96
C ALA A 153 -4.34 -1.18 -8.29
N ILE A 154 -3.25 -1.94 -8.11
CA ILE A 154 -1.97 -1.43 -7.61
C ILE A 154 -1.49 -0.32 -8.55
N LYS A 155 -1.42 -0.55 -9.86
CA LYS A 155 -0.97 0.46 -10.84
C LYS A 155 -1.82 1.73 -10.80
N PHE A 156 -3.13 1.63 -10.62
CA PHE A 156 -4.01 2.78 -10.42
C PHE A 156 -3.62 3.57 -9.16
N LEU A 157 -3.48 2.90 -8.02
CA LEU A 157 -3.03 3.52 -6.76
C LEU A 157 -1.66 4.18 -6.95
N CYS A 158 -0.72 3.50 -7.62
CA CYS A 158 0.62 4.02 -7.89
C CYS A 158 0.60 5.38 -8.58
N THR A 159 -0.28 5.49 -9.57
CA THR A 159 -0.26 6.62 -10.51
C THR A 159 -1.13 7.78 -10.04
N LYS A 160 -2.24 7.51 -9.33
CA LYS A 160 -3.22 8.54 -8.97
C LYS A 160 -3.12 9.00 -7.52
N LEU A 161 -2.74 8.13 -6.59
CA LEU A 161 -2.71 8.45 -5.17
C LEU A 161 -1.77 9.61 -4.80
N PRO A 162 -0.59 9.79 -5.44
CA PRO A 162 0.25 10.97 -5.22
C PRO A 162 -0.40 12.31 -5.55
N SER A 163 -1.40 12.31 -6.43
CA SER A 163 -2.15 13.51 -6.81
C SER A 163 -3.32 13.84 -5.86
N MET A 164 -3.64 12.96 -4.91
CA MET A 164 -4.89 12.97 -4.13
C MET A 164 -4.75 13.51 -2.69
N GLY A 165 -3.54 13.82 -2.22
CA GLY A 165 -3.30 14.31 -0.85
C GLY A 165 -2.98 13.19 0.14
N ALA A 166 -2.27 13.53 1.22
CA ALA A 166 -1.65 12.54 2.10
C ALA A 166 -2.60 11.91 3.14
N ASP A 167 -3.76 12.53 3.39
CA ASP A 167 -4.70 12.14 4.45
C ASP A 167 -5.54 10.89 4.12
N VAL A 168 -5.37 10.38 2.90
CA VAL A 168 -6.22 9.33 2.32
C VAL A 168 -5.77 7.91 2.74
N LEU A 169 -4.54 7.73 3.20
CA LEU A 169 -3.97 6.40 3.49
C LEU A 169 -4.12 6.03 4.97
N THR A 170 -5.15 5.26 5.29
CA THR A 170 -5.43 4.77 6.64
C THR A 170 -4.97 3.33 6.86
N LYS A 171 -4.73 2.95 8.12
CA LYS A 171 -4.27 1.60 8.55
C LYS A 171 -5.10 0.41 8.05
N GLU A 172 -6.41 0.58 7.84
CA GLU A 172 -7.33 -0.50 7.44
C GLU A 172 -7.03 -1.10 6.06
N VAL A 173 -6.35 -0.33 5.21
CA VAL A 173 -5.99 -0.67 3.84
C VAL A 173 -4.93 -1.79 3.74
N MET A 174 -4.20 -2.05 4.82
CA MET A 174 -2.91 -2.75 4.73
C MET A 174 -2.82 -4.08 5.47
N GLN A 175 -3.91 -4.57 6.03
CA GLN A 175 -3.88 -5.74 6.91
C GLN A 175 -3.81 -7.09 6.16
N ASP A 176 -4.12 -7.14 4.85
CA ASP A 176 -4.24 -8.40 4.09
C ASP A 176 -3.45 -8.42 2.77
N VAL A 177 -2.32 -7.71 2.70
CA VAL A 177 -1.54 -7.64 1.45
C VAL A 177 -0.51 -8.78 1.36
N THR A 178 -0.38 -9.43 0.21
CA THR A 178 0.71 -10.39 -0.04
C THR A 178 2.07 -9.71 0.03
N GLY A 179 3.17 -10.47 0.07
CA GLY A 179 4.51 -9.88 0.13
C GLY A 179 4.79 -8.89 -1.00
N GLN A 180 4.49 -9.27 -2.25
CA GLN A 180 4.72 -8.39 -3.42
C GLN A 180 3.81 -7.15 -3.41
N GLU A 181 2.55 -7.29 -3.00
CA GLU A 181 1.64 -6.16 -2.80
C GLU A 181 2.16 -5.21 -1.72
N PHE A 182 2.65 -5.76 -0.61
CA PHE A 182 3.25 -4.99 0.47
C PHE A 182 4.46 -4.18 -0.01
N THR A 183 5.36 -4.80 -0.79
CA THR A 183 6.50 -4.09 -1.39
C THR A 183 6.03 -2.95 -2.29
N SER A 184 5.04 -3.20 -3.13
CA SER A 184 4.51 -2.20 -4.06
C SER A 184 3.89 -1.04 -3.27
N LEU A 185 3.04 -1.34 -2.29
CA LEU A 185 2.43 -0.34 -1.42
C LEU A 185 3.45 0.47 -0.65
N MET A 186 4.47 -0.15 -0.06
CA MET A 186 5.51 0.57 0.66
C MET A 186 6.30 1.53 -0.24
N GLN A 187 6.58 1.14 -1.50
CA GLN A 187 7.17 2.04 -2.48
C GLN A 187 6.23 3.21 -2.81
N LEU A 188 4.92 2.97 -2.91
CA LEU A 188 3.93 4.02 -3.15
C LEU A 188 3.86 5.01 -2.01
N LEU A 189 3.78 4.50 -0.80
CA LEU A 189 3.71 5.31 0.40
C LEU A 189 4.97 6.17 0.55
N SER A 190 6.15 5.62 0.23
CA SER A 190 7.43 6.36 0.26
C SER A 190 7.44 7.63 -0.59
N GLY A 191 6.67 7.65 -1.68
CA GLY A 191 6.63 8.76 -2.63
C GLY A 191 5.84 9.98 -2.12
N LEU A 192 5.08 9.81 -1.04
CA LEU A 192 4.10 10.78 -0.58
C LEU A 192 4.71 11.81 0.36
N LYS A 193 4.13 13.00 0.39
CA LYS A 193 4.64 14.10 1.21
C LYS A 193 4.67 13.74 2.70
N PHE A 194 3.68 12.99 3.20
CA PHE A 194 3.69 12.57 4.61
C PHE A 194 4.85 11.63 4.94
N ALA A 195 5.22 10.73 4.03
CA ALA A 195 6.32 9.78 4.22
C ALA A 195 7.71 10.45 4.31
N LYS A 196 7.78 11.76 4.04
CA LYS A 196 8.99 12.58 4.24
C LYS A 196 9.05 13.20 5.64
N THR A 197 7.98 13.10 6.44
CA THR A 197 7.91 13.61 7.81
C THR A 197 8.25 12.50 8.81
N ILE A 198 8.80 12.85 9.97
CA ILE A 198 9.11 11.88 11.04
C ILE A 198 7.87 11.05 11.44
N PRO A 199 6.67 11.64 11.64
CA PRO A 199 5.47 10.85 11.95
C PRO A 199 5.06 9.90 10.82
N GLY A 200 5.20 10.32 9.56
CA GLY A 200 4.87 9.48 8.42
C GLY A 200 5.86 8.33 8.22
N GLN A 201 7.16 8.57 8.43
CA GLN A 201 8.18 7.53 8.43
C GLN A 201 7.93 6.51 9.53
N GLN A 202 7.60 6.97 10.75
CA GLN A 202 7.21 6.08 11.85
C GLN A 202 5.99 5.24 11.51
N ALA A 203 4.95 5.83 10.89
CA ALA A 203 3.76 5.10 10.47
C ALA A 203 4.09 3.97 9.46
N LEU A 204 5.04 4.18 8.55
CA LEU A 204 5.49 3.15 7.60
C LEU A 204 6.33 2.06 8.24
N VAL A 205 7.11 2.39 9.27
CA VAL A 205 7.83 1.41 10.08
C VAL A 205 6.87 0.57 10.92
N ASP A 206 5.92 1.21 11.59
CA ASP A 206 4.90 0.52 12.40
C ASP A 206 4.07 -0.43 11.53
N LEU A 207 3.72 0.00 10.34
CA LEU A 207 3.04 -0.79 9.34
C LEU A 207 3.83 -2.04 8.91
N ALA A 208 5.13 -1.89 8.64
CA ALA A 208 5.99 -3.03 8.33
C ALA A 208 6.17 -3.97 9.52
N ALA A 209 6.17 -3.43 10.74
CA ALA A 209 6.21 -4.23 11.96
C ALA A 209 4.91 -5.03 12.19
N GLU A 210 3.75 -4.41 11.94
CA GLU A 210 2.43 -5.06 11.97
C GLU A 210 2.36 -6.18 10.92
N GLN A 211 2.79 -5.92 9.67
CA GLN A 211 2.79 -6.92 8.59
C GLN A 211 3.75 -8.09 8.86
N ALA A 212 4.89 -7.82 9.50
CA ALA A 212 5.85 -8.83 9.93
C ALA A 212 5.38 -9.68 11.12
N ASP A 213 4.26 -9.32 11.76
CA ASP A 213 3.67 -10.01 12.91
C ASP A 213 4.70 -10.20 14.06
N LEU A 214 5.50 -9.16 14.32
CA LEU A 214 6.62 -9.19 15.28
C LEU A 214 6.19 -9.44 16.74
N GLY A 215 4.88 -9.41 17.01
CA GLY A 215 4.32 -9.74 18.32
C GLY A 215 4.21 -11.23 18.61
N LYS A 216 4.41 -12.10 17.61
CA LYS A 216 4.34 -13.57 17.77
C LYS A 216 5.73 -14.19 17.77
N PRO A 217 6.00 -15.19 18.64
CA PRO A 217 7.24 -15.95 18.60
C PRO A 217 7.45 -16.58 17.21
N LEU A 218 8.69 -16.47 16.69
CA LEU A 218 9.17 -17.13 15.46
C LEU A 218 9.08 -18.66 15.60
N GLY A 219 7.87 -19.21 15.53
CA GLY A 219 7.59 -20.61 15.81
C GLY A 219 6.14 -20.96 16.15
N GLU A 220 5.28 -19.99 16.49
CA GLU A 220 3.87 -20.28 16.84
C GLU A 220 2.86 -19.99 15.71
N ALA A 221 3.27 -19.27 14.67
CA ALA A 221 2.44 -19.04 13.48
C ALA A 221 2.41 -20.23 12.51
N ALA A 222 3.21 -21.28 12.76
CA ALA A 222 3.26 -22.48 11.95
C ALA A 222 2.96 -23.68 12.84
N GLY A 223 1.92 -24.43 12.51
CA GLY A 223 1.73 -25.77 13.05
C GLY A 223 3.06 -26.54 12.95
N ALA A 224 3.47 -27.10 14.08
CA ALA A 224 4.72 -27.84 14.20
C ALA A 224 4.82 -28.90 13.07
N GLY A 225 5.81 -28.77 12.16
CA GLY A 225 6.17 -29.89 11.29
C GLY A 225 6.90 -29.59 9.98
N ASP A 226 6.61 -28.50 9.28
CA ASP A 226 7.15 -28.32 7.91
C ASP A 226 8.13 -27.13 7.82
N GLY A 227 9.37 -27.42 7.45
CA GLY A 227 10.43 -26.42 7.21
C GLY A 227 10.05 -25.36 6.18
N THR A 228 9.07 -25.63 5.31
CA THR A 228 8.50 -24.70 4.33
C THR A 228 7.87 -23.48 5.01
N SER A 229 7.09 -23.69 6.07
CA SER A 229 6.39 -22.62 6.81
C SER A 229 7.35 -21.64 7.52
N ARG A 230 8.50 -22.13 8.01
CA ARG A 230 9.53 -21.30 8.65
C ARG A 230 10.29 -20.47 7.61
N ALA A 231 10.57 -21.04 6.44
CA ALA A 231 11.20 -20.32 5.34
C ALA A 231 10.31 -19.18 4.83
N GLU A 232 9.00 -19.41 4.72
CA GLU A 232 8.01 -18.40 4.34
C GLU A 232 7.88 -17.28 5.39
N ALA A 233 7.82 -17.63 6.68
CA ALA A 233 7.81 -16.64 7.76
C ALA A 233 9.09 -15.77 7.77
N LEU A 234 10.26 -16.39 7.54
CA LEU A 234 11.52 -15.66 7.39
C LEU A 234 11.56 -14.78 6.14
N ALA A 235 11.04 -15.27 5.01
CA ALA A 235 10.96 -14.48 3.78
C ALA A 235 10.05 -13.26 3.96
N LYS A 236 8.88 -13.42 4.59
CA LYS A 236 7.96 -12.33 4.94
C LYS A 236 8.62 -11.31 5.86
N LEU A 237 9.32 -11.78 6.91
CA LEU A 237 10.05 -10.93 7.83
C LEU A 237 11.13 -10.11 7.13
N VAL A 238 11.99 -10.78 6.33
CA VAL A 238 13.05 -10.13 5.52
C VAL A 238 12.46 -9.07 4.60
N GLN A 239 11.32 -9.37 3.98
CA GLN A 239 10.64 -8.46 3.07
C GLN A 239 10.10 -7.22 3.78
N CYS A 240 9.40 -7.38 4.90
CA CYS A 240 8.86 -6.26 5.67
C CYS A 240 9.98 -5.33 6.16
N ILE A 241 11.04 -5.93 6.67
CA ILE A 241 12.27 -5.26 7.08
C ILE A 241 12.87 -4.42 5.96
N ARG A 242 12.99 -4.99 4.75
CA ARG A 242 13.56 -4.27 3.59
C ARG A 242 12.77 -3.02 3.26
N GLN A 243 11.44 -3.06 3.44
CA GLN A 243 10.57 -1.91 3.18
C GLN A 243 10.61 -0.87 4.30
N ALA A 244 10.73 -1.27 5.56
CA ALA A 244 10.88 -0.36 6.70
C ALA A 244 12.23 0.39 6.67
N LEU A 245 13.21 -0.22 6.01
CA LEU A 245 14.60 0.15 6.09
C LEU A 245 14.96 1.60 5.77
N PRO A 246 14.44 2.19 4.69
CA PRO A 246 14.80 3.56 4.31
C PRO A 246 14.34 4.60 5.33
N TYR A 247 13.49 4.22 6.30
CA TYR A 247 12.90 5.10 7.28
C TYR A 247 13.60 5.07 8.65
N PHE A 248 14.51 4.12 8.89
CA PHE A 248 15.36 4.16 10.07
C PHE A 248 16.46 5.20 9.91
N SER A 249 16.98 5.76 11.02
CA SER A 249 18.21 6.53 10.93
C SER A 249 19.43 5.60 10.83
N LEU A 250 20.41 5.98 10.02
CA LEU A 250 21.70 5.28 9.93
C LEU A 250 22.36 5.13 11.32
N LYS A 251 22.14 6.11 12.20
CA LYS A 251 22.61 6.09 13.59
C LYS A 251 22.01 4.95 14.37
N GLU A 252 20.68 4.81 14.37
CA GLU A 252 19.98 3.74 15.14
C GLU A 252 20.38 2.36 14.64
N ALA A 253 20.47 2.18 13.32
CA ALA A 253 20.91 0.93 12.73
C ALA A 253 22.32 0.53 13.20
N LEU A 254 23.25 1.48 13.22
CA LEU A 254 24.61 1.25 13.73
C LEU A 254 24.65 0.93 15.22
N LEU A 255 23.81 1.57 16.04
CA LEU A 255 23.76 1.33 17.47
C LEU A 255 23.19 -0.05 17.82
N VAL A 256 22.14 -0.49 17.13
CA VAL A 256 21.63 -1.86 17.29
C VAL A 256 22.68 -2.87 16.86
N TRP A 257 23.40 -2.59 15.77
CA TRP A 257 24.44 -3.51 15.29
C TRP A 257 25.58 -3.63 16.29
N LEU A 258 26.05 -2.51 16.83
CA LEU A 258 27.06 -2.48 17.89
C LEU A 258 26.58 -3.20 19.16
N SER A 259 25.32 -3.02 19.56
CA SER A 259 24.73 -3.72 20.70
C SER A 259 24.76 -5.24 20.50
N ALA A 260 24.46 -5.71 19.30
CA ALA A 260 24.44 -7.12 18.98
C ALA A 260 25.85 -7.72 18.86
N MET A 261 26.83 -6.97 18.35
CA MET A 261 28.26 -7.36 18.38
C MET A 261 28.78 -7.46 19.81
N ASN A 262 28.41 -6.51 20.68
CA ASN A 262 28.75 -6.53 22.10
C ASN A 262 28.14 -7.75 22.82
N ALA A 263 26.88 -8.09 22.53
CA ALA A 263 26.23 -9.29 23.07
C ALA A 263 26.97 -10.58 22.68
N LYS A 264 27.51 -10.62 21.45
CA LYS A 264 28.36 -11.72 20.95
C LYS A 264 29.83 -11.62 21.38
N LYS A 265 30.18 -10.62 22.20
CA LYS A 265 31.56 -10.33 22.66
C LYS A 265 32.56 -10.14 21.53
N ILE A 266 32.09 -9.66 20.38
CA ILE A 266 32.91 -9.42 19.20
C ILE A 266 33.50 -8.01 19.29
N PRO A 267 34.84 -7.86 19.31
CA PRO A 267 35.46 -6.54 19.27
C PRO A 267 35.28 -5.92 17.88
N VAL A 268 34.64 -4.76 17.82
CA VAL A 268 34.51 -3.96 16.61
C VAL A 268 35.62 -2.91 16.60
N SER A 269 36.34 -2.74 15.50
CA SER A 269 37.32 -1.65 15.34
C SER A 269 36.66 -0.42 14.71
N GLY A 270 37.38 0.72 14.72
CA GLY A 270 36.92 1.93 14.03
C GLY A 270 36.71 1.72 12.53
N ASP A 271 37.58 0.92 11.89
CA ASP A 271 37.50 0.66 10.45
C ASP A 271 36.35 -0.29 10.09
N ILE A 272 36.10 -1.30 10.92
CA ILE A 272 34.93 -2.18 10.76
C ILE A 272 33.63 -1.38 10.91
N LEU A 273 33.58 -0.44 11.86
CA LEU A 273 32.42 0.43 12.04
C LEU A 273 32.20 1.35 10.83
N LYS A 274 33.27 1.91 10.24
CA LYS A 274 33.19 2.72 9.01
C LYS A 274 32.64 1.90 7.84
N GLN A 275 33.20 0.72 7.58
CA GLN A 275 32.75 -0.16 6.49
C GLN A 275 31.30 -0.62 6.69
N LYS A 276 30.90 -0.94 7.92
CA LYS A 276 29.50 -1.31 8.19
C LYS A 276 28.54 -0.14 7.99
N ALA A 277 28.96 1.08 8.35
CA ALA A 277 28.20 2.30 8.10
C ALA A 277 28.04 2.59 6.61
N GLU A 278 29.06 2.33 5.79
CA GLU A 278 28.98 2.41 4.33
C GLU A 278 27.97 1.40 3.76
N VAL A 279 28.01 0.15 4.21
CA VAL A 279 27.05 -0.89 3.80
C VAL A 279 25.62 -0.47 4.17
N PHE A 280 25.39 0.01 5.39
CA PHE A 280 24.07 0.46 5.82
C PHE A 280 23.61 1.70 5.05
N ALA A 281 24.51 2.65 4.80
CA ALA A 281 24.19 3.84 4.01
C ALA A 281 23.76 3.48 2.59
N LEU A 282 24.46 2.55 1.93
CA LEU A 282 24.07 2.03 0.61
C LEU A 282 22.70 1.34 0.66
N GLN A 283 22.46 0.49 1.66
CA GLN A 283 21.20 -0.24 1.81
C GLN A 283 20.02 0.68 2.14
N MET A 284 20.26 1.78 2.86
CA MET A 284 19.27 2.78 3.25
C MET A 284 19.15 3.93 2.24
N ASN A 285 19.86 3.86 1.10
CA ASN A 285 19.90 4.89 0.06
C ASN A 285 20.35 6.28 0.57
N VAL A 286 21.22 6.31 1.58
CA VAL A 286 21.88 7.53 2.07
C VAL A 286 23.07 7.82 1.16
N LYS A 287 22.93 8.84 0.30
CA LYS A 287 23.94 9.24 -0.68
C LYS A 287 24.92 10.27 -0.09
N ASP A 288 26.11 10.34 -0.68
CA ASP A 288 27.10 11.41 -0.50
C ASP A 288 27.66 11.60 0.92
N PHE A 289 27.58 10.57 1.77
CA PHE A 289 28.10 10.62 3.12
C PHE A 289 29.53 10.08 3.22
N LYS A 290 30.46 10.90 3.75
CA LYS A 290 31.85 10.48 3.98
C LYS A 290 32.04 9.96 5.40
N PHE A 291 32.31 8.66 5.52
CA PHE A 291 32.64 7.98 6.79
C PHE A 291 34.09 8.20 7.21
N SER A 292 34.51 9.47 7.24
CA SER A 292 35.87 9.88 7.61
C SER A 292 36.21 9.58 9.07
N ASP A 293 37.50 9.65 9.43
CA ASP A 293 37.93 9.57 10.83
C ASP A 293 37.32 10.69 11.70
N GLY A 294 37.04 11.85 11.09
CA GLY A 294 36.30 12.94 11.72
C GLY A 294 34.85 12.58 12.04
N TRP A 295 34.16 11.89 11.12
CA TRP A 295 32.84 11.32 11.37
C TRP A 295 32.89 10.30 12.50
N LEU A 296 33.83 9.36 12.44
CA LEU A 296 34.00 8.30 13.42
C LEU A 296 34.24 8.88 14.83
N ARG A 297 35.08 9.92 14.96
CA ARG A 297 35.31 10.63 16.22
C ARG A 297 34.03 11.25 16.78
N ASN A 298 33.27 11.95 15.93
CA ASN A 298 32.02 12.58 16.32
C ASN A 298 30.94 11.55 16.68
N PHE A 299 30.85 10.45 15.93
CA PHE A 299 29.93 9.35 16.19
C PHE A 299 30.24 8.67 17.54
N LYS A 300 31.51 8.42 17.86
CA LYS A 300 31.93 7.90 19.17
C LYS A 300 31.53 8.84 20.30
N SER A 301 31.86 10.13 20.16
CA SER A 301 31.60 11.14 21.19
C SER A 301 30.11 11.33 21.47
N ARG A 302 29.27 11.28 20.43
CA ARG A 302 27.81 11.48 20.55
C ARG A 302 27.08 10.28 21.14
N ASN A 303 27.70 9.10 21.16
CA ASN A 303 27.07 7.84 21.58
C ASN A 303 27.86 7.13 22.70
N ASP A 304 28.79 7.84 23.37
CA ASP A 304 29.66 7.34 24.44
C ASP A 304 30.35 5.99 24.14
N LEU A 305 30.84 5.83 22.91
CA LEU A 305 31.50 4.59 22.48
C LEU A 305 33.00 4.61 22.80
N LYS A 306 33.44 3.65 23.62
CA LYS A 306 34.87 3.43 23.94
C LYS A 306 35.37 2.20 23.20
N PHE A 307 36.31 2.40 22.28
CA PHE A 307 37.02 1.30 21.63
C PHE A 307 38.24 0.92 22.47
N LYS A 308 38.35 -0.36 22.86
CA LYS A 308 39.58 -0.88 23.48
C LYS A 308 40.66 -1.00 22.41
N LYS A 309 41.84 -0.45 22.71
CA LYS A 309 43.06 -0.71 21.92
C LYS A 309 43.47 -2.16 22.20
N MET A 310 43.45 -3.01 21.17
CA MET A 310 44.03 -4.35 21.29
C MET A 310 45.55 -4.18 21.34
N CYS A 311 46.16 -4.43 22.50
CA CYS A 311 47.60 -4.39 22.68
C CYS A 311 48.10 -5.76 23.13
N GLY A 312 49.16 -6.25 22.47
CA GLY A 312 49.91 -7.48 22.75
C GLY A 312 50.18 -8.20 21.42
N GLU A 313 51.40 -8.38 20.91
CA GLU A 313 52.77 -8.18 21.40
C GLU A 313 53.64 -7.66 20.25
N SER A 314 54.79 -7.06 20.57
CA SER A 314 55.74 -6.52 19.59
C SER A 314 56.51 -7.66 18.90
N GLY A 315 55.91 -8.27 17.88
CA GLY A 315 56.60 -9.03 16.85
C GLY A 315 56.02 -8.57 15.52
N ALA A 316 56.87 -8.17 14.57
CA ALA A 316 56.42 -7.72 13.26
C ALA A 316 55.60 -8.83 12.57
N VAL A 317 54.27 -8.73 12.65
CA VAL A 317 53.36 -9.55 11.86
C VAL A 317 53.24 -8.88 10.51
N ASP A 318 53.49 -9.66 9.46
CA ASP A 318 53.39 -9.20 8.07
C ASP A 318 52.00 -8.62 7.78
N ASP A 319 51.95 -7.43 7.18
CA ASP A 319 50.71 -6.70 6.90
C ASP A 319 49.73 -7.51 6.03
N SER A 320 50.21 -8.47 5.23
CA SER A 320 49.37 -9.37 4.43
C SER A 320 48.62 -10.40 5.28
N VAL A 321 49.22 -10.87 6.38
CA VAL A 321 48.61 -11.83 7.32
C VAL A 321 47.56 -11.14 8.18
N VAL A 322 47.81 -9.89 8.55
CA VAL A 322 46.81 -9.04 9.23
C VAL A 322 45.64 -8.75 8.28
N ALA A 323 45.91 -8.46 7.01
CA ALA A 323 44.87 -8.23 6.00
C ALA A 323 44.03 -9.50 5.74
N GLU A 324 44.62 -10.67 5.54
CA GLU A 324 43.89 -11.94 5.34
C GLU A 324 43.07 -12.35 6.57
N TYR A 325 43.62 -12.18 7.78
CA TYR A 325 42.89 -12.43 9.03
C TYR A 325 41.69 -11.50 9.16
N TRP A 326 41.86 -10.21 8.83
CA TRP A 326 40.75 -9.26 8.85
C TRP A 326 39.76 -9.50 7.72
N ASP A 327 40.17 -9.93 6.54
CA ASP A 327 39.29 -10.20 5.39
C ASP A 327 38.41 -11.44 5.64
N GLY A 328 39.00 -12.54 6.16
CA GLY A 328 38.25 -13.72 6.60
C GLY A 328 37.37 -13.45 7.83
N LYS A 329 37.84 -12.60 8.76
CA LYS A 329 37.02 -12.15 9.90
C LYS A 329 35.93 -11.18 9.47
N LEU A 330 36.13 -10.37 8.44
CA LEU A 330 35.14 -9.48 7.85
C LEU A 330 34.02 -10.25 7.15
N GLN A 331 34.35 -11.28 6.38
CA GLN A 331 33.36 -12.17 5.78
C GLN A 331 32.52 -12.88 6.85
N SER A 332 33.15 -13.41 7.91
CA SER A 332 32.41 -14.02 9.03
C SER A 332 31.59 -13.02 9.87
N LEU A 333 32.02 -11.76 9.97
CA LEU A 333 31.29 -10.69 10.65
C LEU A 333 30.12 -10.13 9.83
N GLN A 334 30.26 -10.05 8.51
CA GLN A 334 29.17 -9.78 7.57
C GLN A 334 28.09 -10.87 7.65
N LEU A 335 28.48 -12.12 7.88
CA LEU A 335 27.59 -13.28 8.07
C LEU A 335 27.00 -13.38 9.49
N SER A 336 27.67 -12.84 10.52
CA SER A 336 27.28 -13.05 11.92
C SER A 336 25.95 -12.37 12.32
N ILE A 337 25.60 -11.25 11.67
CA ILE A 337 24.26 -10.64 11.71
C ILE A 337 24.03 -10.04 10.32
N SER A 338 23.30 -10.79 9.50
CA SER A 338 22.77 -10.28 8.26
C SER A 338 21.83 -9.11 8.56
N TRP A 339 21.74 -8.16 7.64
CA TRP A 339 20.86 -7.01 7.76
C TRP A 339 19.40 -7.36 8.13
N PRO A 340 18.83 -8.49 7.66
CA PRO A 340 17.58 -9.02 8.20
C PRO A 340 17.58 -9.27 9.71
N GLY A 341 18.61 -9.90 10.27
CA GLY A 341 18.69 -10.14 11.72
C GLY A 341 18.79 -8.84 12.53
N LEU A 342 19.47 -7.83 11.98
CA LEU A 342 19.57 -6.52 12.61
C LEU A 342 18.21 -5.79 12.66
N ALA A 343 17.48 -5.84 11.55
CA ALA A 343 16.23 -5.12 11.44
C ALA A 343 15.10 -5.77 12.25
N THR A 344 15.13 -7.09 12.48
CA THR A 344 14.29 -7.75 13.49
C THR A 344 14.53 -7.14 14.87
N GLU A 345 15.79 -6.90 15.23
CA GLU A 345 16.16 -6.35 16.54
C GLU A 345 15.85 -4.84 16.67
N LEU A 346 15.97 -4.07 15.58
CA LEU A 346 15.49 -2.68 15.49
C LEU A 346 13.97 -2.58 15.67
N ALA A 347 13.23 -3.43 14.96
CA ALA A 347 11.78 -3.41 15.01
C ALA A 347 11.23 -3.89 16.37
N ALA A 348 11.85 -4.89 16.99
CA ALA A 348 11.54 -5.32 18.36
C ALA A 348 11.77 -4.20 19.39
N ARG A 349 12.83 -3.40 19.22
CA ARG A 349 13.11 -2.24 20.08
C ARG A 349 12.09 -1.11 19.89
N SER A 350 11.74 -0.78 18.65
CA SER A 350 10.68 0.21 18.33
C SER A 350 9.34 -0.18 18.96
N ALA A 351 8.96 -1.46 18.87
CA ALA A 351 7.73 -1.97 19.49
C ALA A 351 7.76 -1.88 21.03
N SER A 352 8.93 -2.08 21.65
CA SER A 352 9.09 -1.96 23.11
C SER A 352 9.03 -0.51 23.61
N GLU A 353 9.47 0.46 22.81
CA GLU A 353 9.44 1.88 23.13
C GLU A 353 8.05 2.49 22.94
N SER A 354 7.29 2.04 21.92
CA SER A 354 5.90 2.46 21.72
C SER A 354 4.98 2.01 22.88
N TRP A 355 5.26 0.85 23.48
CA TRP A 355 4.54 0.32 24.64
C TRP A 355 4.81 1.13 25.91
N LYS A 356 6.03 1.65 26.09
CA LYS A 356 6.40 2.53 27.23
C LYS A 356 5.81 3.94 27.13
N SER A 357 5.44 4.39 25.94
CA SER A 357 4.84 5.72 25.74
C SER A 357 3.30 5.73 25.92
N ARG A 358 2.69 4.55 26.11
CA ARG A 358 1.24 4.36 26.33
C ARG A 358 0.86 4.06 27.78
N HIS A 359 1.80 4.13 28.72
CA HIS A 359 1.56 3.94 30.16
C HIS A 359 2.10 5.10 30.99
#